data_AF-A0AAN7XR86-F1
#
_entry.id   AF-A0AAN7XR86-F1
#
_cell.length_a   1.000
_cell.length_b   1.000
_cell.length_c   1.000
_cell.angle_alpha   90.00
_cell.angle_beta   90.00
_cell.angle_gamma   90.00
#
_symmetry.space_group_name_H-M   'P 1'
#
loop_
_entity.id
_entity.type
_entity.pdbx_description
1 polymer ?
#
loop_
_entity_poly.entity_id
_entity_poly.type
_entity_poly.pdbx_seq_one_letter_code
_entity_poly.pdbx_strand_id
1 'polypeptide(L)'
;MDFLRRCHEYNLSRFELPTSNEYTIPCEASENGSPAAQSGPCQSDLVSMAAQRQAKIERYRQRKDLEARLSDVRRAVDSGQADDEVTRDFYLLNVRRWIAVCLEEIESIDQEVEILQKMDGLKQGASKQPAQPARPPMKPFILTKDAVQAKVFGAGYPSLATMTVDDWYDQHKKRGALPDQGVPKRVVLEEDTDAKEKEEQDKERKVENDDEETLLTARNWDEYKESHRRGYGNRHNMG
;
A
#
# COMPACT_ATOMS: atom_id res chain seq x y z
N MET A 1 -14.65 -23.28 16.56
CA MET A 1 -14.63 -22.61 17.88
C MET A 1 -14.51 -23.57 19.09
N ASP A 2 -14.72 -24.88 18.93
CA ASP A 2 -14.81 -25.83 20.04
C ASP A 2 -13.59 -25.86 20.97
N PHE A 3 -12.37 -25.74 20.41
CA PHE A 3 -11.14 -25.69 21.20
C PHE A 3 -11.13 -24.50 22.16
N LEU A 4 -11.39 -23.29 21.67
CA LEU A 4 -11.43 -22.07 22.48
C LEU A 4 -12.56 -22.12 23.52
N ARG A 5 -13.74 -22.63 23.12
CA ARG A 5 -14.87 -22.80 24.05
C ARG A 5 -14.50 -23.68 25.24
N ARG A 6 -13.91 -24.84 25.00
CA ARG A 6 -13.43 -25.74 26.08
C ARG A 6 -12.35 -25.07 26.92
N CYS A 7 -11.39 -24.38 26.30
CA CYS A 7 -10.32 -23.69 27.03
C CYS A 7 -10.85 -22.58 27.95
N HIS A 8 -11.91 -21.90 27.53
CA HIS A 8 -12.62 -20.90 28.32
C HIS A 8 -13.39 -21.56 29.48
N GLU A 9 -14.12 -22.65 29.24
CA GLU A 9 -14.82 -23.42 30.28
C GLU A 9 -13.88 -23.92 31.39
N TYR A 10 -12.68 -24.38 31.01
CA TYR A 10 -11.65 -24.84 31.96
C TYR A 10 -10.78 -23.70 32.55
N ASN A 11 -11.06 -22.43 32.23
CA ASN A 11 -10.32 -21.26 32.71
C ASN A 11 -8.80 -21.35 32.50
N LEU A 12 -8.36 -21.93 31.37
CA LEU A 12 -6.93 -22.19 31.10
C LEU A 12 -6.15 -20.90 30.76
N SER A 13 -6.85 -19.88 30.27
CA SER A 13 -6.34 -18.54 29.98
C SER A 13 -7.47 -17.51 30.06
N ARG A 14 -7.13 -16.27 30.39
CA ARG A 14 -8.07 -15.15 30.37
C ARG A 14 -8.07 -14.53 28.97
N PHE A 15 -9.07 -14.86 28.17
CA PHE A 15 -9.28 -14.28 26.85
C PHE A 15 -10.78 -14.16 26.57
N GLU A 16 -11.14 -13.24 25.69
CA GLU A 16 -12.51 -13.08 25.22
C GLU A 16 -12.74 -14.01 24.02
N LEU A 17 -13.83 -14.77 24.05
CA LEU A 17 -14.23 -15.60 22.92
C LEU A 17 -14.67 -14.69 21.78
N PRO A 18 -14.08 -14.79 20.57
CA PRO A 18 -14.62 -14.08 19.43
C PRO A 18 -16.05 -14.55 19.22
N THR A 19 -16.98 -13.61 19.02
CA THR A 19 -18.37 -13.94 18.76
C THR A 19 -18.43 -14.79 17.50
N SER A 20 -18.77 -16.06 17.67
CA SER A 20 -19.11 -16.93 16.56
C SER A 20 -20.26 -16.24 15.85
N ASN A 21 -20.02 -15.82 14.62
CA ASN A 21 -20.98 -15.13 13.77
C ASN A 21 -22.17 -16.06 13.53
N GLU A 22 -23.10 -16.15 14.48
CA GLU A 22 -24.48 -16.47 14.16
C GLU A 22 -24.93 -15.37 13.23
N TYR A 23 -25.01 -15.72 11.94
CA TYR A 23 -25.71 -15.02 10.88
C TYR A 23 -26.31 -13.68 11.34
N THR A 24 -25.51 -12.62 11.27
CA THR A 24 -26.06 -11.27 11.31
C THR A 24 -26.85 -11.13 10.02
N ILE A 25 -28.12 -11.49 10.08
CA ILE A 25 -29.15 -11.12 9.12
C ILE A 25 -29.04 -9.60 8.98
N PRO A 26 -28.84 -9.06 7.76
CA PRO A 26 -28.82 -7.62 7.56
C PRO A 26 -30.18 -7.07 7.98
N CYS A 27 -30.22 -6.39 9.11
CA CYS A 27 -31.39 -5.63 9.52
C CYS A 27 -31.38 -4.35 8.68
N GLU A 28 -32.18 -4.37 7.62
CA GLU A 28 -32.50 -3.23 6.76
C GLU A 28 -32.89 -2.02 7.64
N ALA A 29 -32.01 -1.04 7.74
CA ALA A 29 -32.31 0.26 8.32
C ALA A 29 -31.76 1.37 7.44
N SER A 30 -32.68 1.87 6.61
CA SER A 30 -32.78 3.24 6.11
C SER A 30 -31.78 3.69 5.03
N GLU A 31 -32.26 3.63 3.78
CA GLU A 31 -31.83 4.53 2.71
C GLU A 31 -32.05 6.00 3.13
N ASN A 32 -30.96 6.77 3.22
CA ASN A 32 -30.82 8.13 2.65
C ASN A 32 -29.59 8.86 3.24
N GLY A 33 -28.60 9.13 2.38
CA GLY A 33 -27.48 10.01 2.71
C GLY A 33 -26.37 9.96 1.65
N SER A 34 -26.35 10.96 0.77
CA SER A 34 -25.46 11.20 -0.38
C SER A 34 -23.95 10.95 -0.17
N PRO A 35 -23.18 10.66 -1.24
CA PRO A 35 -21.73 10.45 -1.16
C PRO A 35 -21.01 11.80 -1.17
N ALA A 36 -20.53 12.23 0.00
CA ALA A 36 -19.67 13.40 0.14
C ALA A 36 -18.20 12.98 0.32
N ALA A 37 -17.40 13.32 -0.69
CA ALA A 37 -16.00 13.73 -0.67
C ALA A 37 -15.02 13.12 0.36
N GLN A 38 -14.05 12.38 -0.19
CA GLN A 38 -12.67 12.17 0.28
C GLN A 38 -12.28 12.87 1.60
N SER A 39 -12.36 12.14 2.71
CA SER A 39 -11.66 12.49 3.95
C SER A 39 -10.29 11.82 3.93
N GLY A 40 -9.21 12.60 4.06
CA GLY A 40 -7.90 12.05 4.45
C GLY A 40 -8.01 11.35 5.82
N PRO A 41 -7.03 10.49 6.19
CA PRO A 41 -7.09 9.73 7.43
C PRO A 41 -7.20 10.71 8.61
N CYS A 42 -8.35 10.67 9.30
CA CYS A 42 -8.59 11.45 10.50
C CYS A 42 -7.52 11.08 11.54
N GLN A 43 -7.03 12.02 12.35
CA GLN A 43 -6.02 11.70 13.37
C GLN A 43 -6.48 10.59 14.36
N SER A 44 -7.80 10.44 14.55
CA SER A 44 -8.38 9.33 15.33
C SER A 44 -8.12 7.96 14.71
N ASP A 45 -8.02 7.89 13.39
CA ASP A 45 -7.75 6.67 12.60
C ASP A 45 -6.28 6.25 12.75
N LEU A 46 -5.34 7.21 12.78
CA LEU A 46 -3.93 6.89 13.03
C LEU A 46 -3.69 6.37 14.46
N VAL A 47 -4.41 6.90 15.44
CA VAL A 47 -4.32 6.44 16.84
C VAL A 47 -4.88 5.02 17.00
N SER A 48 -6.02 4.71 16.38
CA SER A 48 -6.59 3.35 16.40
C SER A 48 -5.67 2.36 15.68
N MET A 49 -5.10 2.72 14.53
CA MET A 49 -4.11 1.90 13.81
C MET A 49 -2.85 1.66 14.65
N ALA A 50 -2.35 2.68 15.35
CA ALA A 50 -1.20 2.54 16.24
C ALA A 50 -1.50 1.61 17.42
N ALA A 51 -2.68 1.73 18.03
CA ALA A 51 -3.12 0.86 19.12
C ALA A 51 -3.28 -0.60 18.66
N GLN A 52 -3.88 -0.85 17.49
CA GLN A 52 -4.01 -2.18 16.91
C GLN A 52 -2.63 -2.81 16.62
N ARG A 53 -1.72 -2.03 16.03
CA ARG A 53 -0.34 -2.47 15.81
C ARG A 53 0.36 -2.83 17.12
N GLN A 54 0.22 -1.99 18.14
CA GLN A 54 0.84 -2.21 19.43
C GLN A 54 0.30 -3.48 20.10
N ALA A 55 -1.01 -3.70 20.08
CA ALA A 55 -1.64 -4.92 20.59
C ALA A 55 -1.12 -6.18 19.87
N LYS A 56 -0.91 -6.12 18.54
CA LYS A 56 -0.34 -7.22 17.77
C LYS A 56 1.12 -7.51 18.14
N ILE A 57 1.92 -6.46 18.39
CA ILE A 57 3.30 -6.60 18.86
C ILE A 57 3.33 -7.25 20.26
N GLU A 58 2.45 -6.85 21.16
CA GLU A 58 2.37 -7.40 22.51
C GLU A 58 1.95 -8.87 22.49
N ARG A 59 0.93 -9.23 21.71
CA ARG A 59 0.54 -10.64 21.49
C ARG A 59 1.70 -11.46 20.93
N TYR A 60 2.41 -10.94 19.92
CA TYR A 60 3.57 -11.61 19.35
C TYR A 60 4.68 -11.85 20.39
N ARG A 61 4.99 -10.84 21.22
CA ARG A 61 5.98 -10.96 22.29
C ARG A 61 5.57 -12.03 23.30
N GLN A 62 4.33 -12.00 23.77
CA GLN A 62 3.79 -13.01 24.69
C GLN A 62 3.86 -14.42 24.10
N ARG A 63 3.47 -14.60 22.83
CA ARG A 63 3.59 -15.89 22.14
C ARG A 63 5.04 -16.36 22.07
N LYS A 64 5.96 -15.47 21.69
CA LYS A 64 7.38 -15.79 21.59
C LYS A 64 7.96 -16.21 22.94
N ASP A 65 7.57 -15.54 24.03
CA ASP A 65 8.00 -15.89 25.38
C ASP A 65 7.47 -17.27 25.81
N LEU A 66 6.22 -17.61 25.47
CA LEU A 66 5.64 -18.94 25.70
C LEU A 66 6.37 -20.03 24.90
N GLU A 67 6.70 -19.74 23.64
CA GLU A 67 7.45 -20.67 22.77
C GLU A 67 8.86 -20.93 23.27
N ALA A 68 9.56 -19.90 23.75
CA ALA A 68 10.87 -20.05 24.36
C ALA A 68 10.81 -20.98 25.58
N ARG A 69 9.88 -20.73 26.51
CA ARG A 69 9.69 -21.59 27.70
C ARG A 69 9.33 -23.02 27.33
N LEU A 70 8.47 -23.22 26.33
CA LEU A 70 8.14 -24.55 25.82
C LEU A 70 9.38 -25.24 25.24
N SER A 71 10.22 -24.52 24.51
CA SER A 71 11.43 -25.10 23.91
C SER A 71 12.43 -25.60 24.96
N ASP A 72 12.55 -24.88 26.08
CA ASP A 72 13.44 -25.26 27.19
C ASP A 72 12.98 -26.55 27.87
N VAL A 73 11.68 -26.66 28.15
CA VAL A 73 11.08 -27.78 28.88
C VAL A 73 10.85 -29.00 27.97
N ARG A 74 10.65 -28.80 26.67
CA ARG A 74 10.30 -29.85 25.71
C ARG A 74 11.25 -31.04 25.75
N ARG A 75 12.57 -30.79 25.79
CA ARG A 75 13.56 -31.88 25.79
C ARG A 75 13.43 -32.78 27.03
N ALA A 76 13.15 -32.20 28.19
CA ALA A 76 13.01 -32.94 29.44
C ALA A 76 11.72 -33.78 29.48
N VAL A 77 10.64 -33.25 28.91
CA VAL A 77 9.36 -33.98 28.80
C VAL A 77 9.46 -35.10 27.77
N ASP A 78 10.01 -34.83 26.58
CA ASP A 78 10.17 -35.82 25.51
C ASP A 78 11.11 -36.97 25.93
N SER A 79 12.11 -36.71 26.77
CA SER A 79 13.01 -37.75 27.30
C SER A 79 12.43 -38.53 28.49
N GLY A 80 11.24 -38.16 28.98
CA GLY A 80 10.62 -38.77 30.16
C GLY A 80 11.36 -38.49 31.47
N GLN A 81 12.25 -37.49 31.49
CA GLN A 81 13.02 -37.10 32.68
C GLN A 81 12.35 -35.98 33.48
N ALA A 82 11.26 -35.40 32.95
CA ALA A 82 10.50 -34.37 33.62
C ALA A 82 9.60 -34.96 34.73
N ASP A 83 9.56 -34.28 35.87
CA ASP A 83 8.61 -34.59 36.94
C ASP A 83 7.16 -34.34 36.47
N ASP A 84 6.19 -34.90 37.20
CA ASP A 84 4.74 -34.77 36.86
C ASP A 84 4.28 -33.31 36.84
N GLU A 85 4.80 -32.48 37.76
CA GLU A 85 4.51 -31.03 37.81
C GLU A 85 5.05 -30.30 36.57
N VAL A 86 6.29 -30.59 36.16
CA VAL A 86 6.91 -30.02 34.96
C VAL A 86 6.17 -30.46 33.69
N THR A 87 5.75 -31.72 33.65
CA THR A 87 4.98 -32.29 32.55
C THR A 87 3.60 -31.63 32.45
N ARG A 88 2.91 -31.44 33.57
CA ARG A 88 1.64 -30.71 33.64
C ARG A 88 1.80 -29.27 33.13
N ASP A 89 2.81 -28.56 33.62
CA ASP A 89 3.08 -27.18 33.23
C ASP A 89 3.39 -27.06 31.74
N PHE A 90 4.16 -28.00 31.18
CA PHE A 90 4.43 -28.07 29.74
C PHE A 90 3.14 -28.14 28.92
N TYR A 91 2.21 -29.03 29.27
CA TYR A 91 0.95 -29.13 28.54
C TYR A 91 0.05 -27.90 28.74
N LEU A 92 0.01 -27.31 29.94
CA LEU A 92 -0.73 -26.07 30.18
C LEU A 92 -0.16 -24.89 29.37
N LEU A 93 1.17 -24.76 29.32
CA LEU A 93 1.88 -23.79 28.48
C LEU A 93 1.55 -24.02 27.00
N ASN A 94 1.51 -25.27 26.56
CA ASN A 94 1.20 -25.61 25.18
C ASN A 94 -0.25 -25.22 24.82
N VAL A 95 -1.22 -25.52 25.70
CA VAL A 95 -2.61 -25.10 25.50
C VAL A 95 -2.72 -23.57 25.45
N ARG A 96 -2.03 -22.83 26.35
CA ARG A 96 -2.00 -21.36 26.32
C ARG A 96 -1.41 -20.80 25.02
N ARG A 97 -0.33 -21.41 24.51
CA ARG A 97 0.22 -21.06 23.19
C ARG A 97 -0.82 -21.26 22.08
N TRP A 98 -1.50 -22.41 22.07
CA TRP A 98 -2.52 -22.70 21.06
C TRP A 98 -3.73 -21.78 21.14
N ILE A 99 -4.13 -21.34 22.34
CA ILE A 99 -5.18 -20.31 22.50
C ILE A 99 -4.77 -19.03 21.76
N ALA A 100 -3.53 -18.56 21.95
CA ALA A 100 -3.04 -17.35 21.28
C ALA A 100 -3.02 -17.52 19.75
N VAL A 101 -2.54 -18.67 19.25
CA VAL A 101 -2.55 -18.98 17.81
C VAL A 101 -3.97 -19.00 17.26
N CYS A 102 -4.90 -19.70 17.90
CA CYS A 102 -6.28 -19.79 17.42
C CYS A 102 -6.97 -18.41 17.34
N LEU A 103 -6.70 -17.51 18.29
CA LEU A 103 -7.25 -16.15 18.24
C LEU A 103 -6.70 -15.34 17.05
N GLU A 104 -5.41 -15.47 16.75
CA GLU A 104 -4.79 -14.84 15.57
C GLU A 104 -5.33 -15.42 14.26
N GLU A 105 -5.49 -16.74 14.20
CA GLU A 105 -6.03 -17.43 13.01
C GLU A 105 -7.50 -17.06 12.76
N ILE A 106 -8.33 -16.92 13.80
CA ILE A 106 -9.72 -16.47 13.65
C ILE A 106 -9.77 -15.05 13.09
N GLU A 107 -8.93 -14.13 13.60
CA GLU A 107 -8.83 -12.77 13.07
C GLU A 107 -8.41 -12.77 11.58
N SER A 108 -7.48 -13.66 11.19
CA SER A 108 -7.07 -13.83 9.78
C SER A 108 -8.20 -14.37 8.91
N ILE A 109 -8.91 -15.40 9.39
CA ILE A 109 -10.04 -16.01 8.68
C ILE A 109 -11.16 -14.98 8.47
N ASP A 110 -11.47 -14.17 9.48
CA ASP A 110 -12.50 -13.13 9.37
C ASP A 110 -12.16 -12.10 8.29
N GLN A 111 -10.89 -11.69 8.19
CA GLN A 111 -10.41 -10.79 7.13
C GLN A 111 -10.48 -11.44 5.74
N GLU A 112 -10.10 -12.71 5.62
CA GLU A 112 -10.18 -13.45 4.36
C GLU A 112 -11.62 -13.63 3.89
N VAL A 113 -12.54 -13.95 4.81
CA VAL A 113 -13.98 -14.07 4.53
C VAL A 113 -14.53 -12.74 4.02
N GLU A 114 -14.16 -11.61 4.63
CA GLU A 114 -14.58 -10.28 4.18
C GLU A 114 -14.09 -9.98 2.75
N ILE A 115 -12.84 -10.34 2.43
CA ILE A 115 -12.27 -10.17 1.08
C ILE A 115 -13.04 -11.03 0.07
N LEU A 116 -13.30 -12.30 0.39
CA LEU A 116 -14.01 -13.22 -0.49
C LEU A 116 -15.45 -12.74 -0.77
N GLN A 117 -16.16 -12.24 0.24
CA GLN A 117 -17.49 -11.64 0.07
C GLN A 117 -17.48 -10.44 -0.88
N LYS A 118 -16.50 -9.54 -0.74
CA LYS A 118 -16.33 -8.38 -1.63
C LYS A 118 -15.99 -8.82 -3.06
N MET A 119 -15.16 -9.85 -3.21
CA MET A 119 -14.79 -10.41 -4.52
C MET A 119 -16.01 -11.04 -5.23
N ASP A 120 -16.88 -11.75 -4.52
CA ASP A 120 -18.11 -12.30 -5.07
C ASP A 120 -19.07 -11.19 -5.54
N GLY A 121 -19.19 -10.11 -4.76
CA GLY A 121 -19.94 -8.92 -5.17
C GLY A 121 -19.38 -8.28 -6.44
N LEU A 122 -18.06 -8.17 -6.56
CA LEU A 122 -17.39 -7.63 -7.74
C LEU A 122 -17.56 -8.53 -8.97
N LYS A 123 -17.49 -9.86 -8.79
CA LYS A 123 -17.70 -10.85 -9.86
C LYS A 123 -19.14 -10.84 -10.37
N GLN A 124 -20.13 -10.69 -9.47
CA GLN A 124 -21.53 -10.53 -9.84
C GLN A 124 -21.77 -9.18 -10.55
N GLY A 125 -21.14 -8.10 -10.08
CA GLY A 125 -21.20 -6.78 -10.72
C GLY A 125 -20.55 -6.73 -12.11
N ALA A 126 -19.45 -7.47 -12.32
CA ALA A 126 -18.77 -7.54 -13.60
C ALA A 126 -19.62 -8.20 -14.71
N SER A 127 -20.51 -9.13 -14.36
CA SER A 127 -21.45 -9.73 -15.32
C SER A 127 -22.58 -8.79 -15.77
N LYS A 128 -22.81 -7.69 -15.04
CA LYS A 128 -23.86 -6.69 -15.30
C LYS A 128 -23.34 -5.34 -15.78
N GLN A 129 -22.01 -5.15 -15.87
CA GLN A 129 -21.44 -3.99 -16.53
C GLN A 129 -21.88 -4.05 -18.00
N PRO A 130 -22.67 -3.08 -18.52
CA PRO A 130 -22.94 -3.03 -19.94
C PRO A 130 -21.59 -2.95 -20.64
N ALA A 131 -21.35 -3.86 -21.59
CA ALA A 131 -20.12 -3.86 -22.37
C ALA A 131 -19.85 -2.44 -22.85
N GLN A 132 -18.80 -1.81 -22.32
CA GLN A 132 -18.37 -0.51 -22.81
C GLN A 132 -18.22 -0.66 -24.33
N PRO A 133 -18.82 0.24 -25.15
CA PRO A 133 -18.75 0.10 -26.59
C PRO A 133 -17.28 -0.04 -26.96
N ALA A 134 -16.96 -1.14 -27.66
CA ALA A 134 -15.58 -1.45 -28.05
C ALA A 134 -15.00 -0.21 -28.72
N ARG A 135 -14.01 0.42 -28.07
CA ARG A 135 -13.38 1.62 -28.62
C ARG A 135 -12.78 1.22 -29.97
N PRO A 136 -13.02 1.97 -31.06
CA PRO A 136 -12.41 1.65 -32.33
C PRO A 136 -10.88 1.63 -32.17
N PRO A 137 -10.17 0.71 -32.85
CA PRO A 137 -8.72 0.59 -32.72
C PRO A 137 -8.05 1.94 -33.01
N MET A 138 -7.22 2.40 -32.06
CA MET A 138 -6.49 3.66 -32.21
C MET A 138 -5.42 3.49 -33.30
N LYS A 139 -5.40 4.43 -34.25
CA LYS A 139 -4.32 4.50 -35.25
C LYS A 139 -3.13 5.22 -34.60
N PRO A 140 -1.93 4.62 -34.57
CA PRO A 140 -0.75 5.32 -34.08
C PRO A 140 -0.48 6.53 -34.99
N PHE A 141 -0.17 7.68 -34.37
CA PHE A 141 0.21 8.88 -35.09
C PHE A 141 1.50 9.45 -34.48
N ILE A 142 2.28 10.15 -35.29
CA ILE A 142 3.50 10.84 -34.86
C ILE A 142 3.13 12.30 -34.58
N LEU A 143 3.47 12.77 -33.38
CA LEU A 143 3.32 14.18 -33.03
C LEU A 143 4.62 14.92 -33.35
N THR A 144 4.58 15.80 -34.34
CA THR A 144 5.73 16.61 -34.77
C THR A 144 5.67 18.02 -34.18
N LYS A 145 6.83 18.64 -33.91
CA LYS A 145 6.87 20.03 -33.44
C LYS A 145 6.40 21.01 -34.51
N ASP A 146 6.94 20.87 -35.72
CA ASP A 146 6.71 21.83 -36.80
C ASP A 146 5.86 21.26 -37.92
N ALA A 147 5.12 22.13 -38.62
CA ALA A 147 4.33 21.77 -39.80
C ALA A 147 5.21 21.27 -40.97
N VAL A 148 6.45 21.78 -41.08
CA VAL A 148 7.42 21.34 -42.08
C VAL A 148 7.81 19.89 -41.83
N GLN A 149 8.06 19.52 -40.57
CA GLN A 149 8.35 18.15 -40.17
C GLN A 149 7.15 17.24 -40.44
N ALA A 150 5.93 17.67 -40.09
CA ALA A 150 4.71 16.92 -40.38
C ALA A 150 4.59 16.57 -41.87
N LYS A 151 4.90 17.54 -42.75
CA LYS A 151 4.85 17.39 -44.21
C LYS A 151 5.94 16.45 -44.74
N VAL A 152 7.16 16.55 -44.21
CA VAL A 152 8.28 15.67 -44.62
C VAL A 152 8.02 14.23 -44.19
N PHE A 153 7.62 14.01 -42.93
CA PHE A 153 7.31 12.67 -42.40
C PHE A 153 6.04 12.08 -43.01
N GLY A 154 5.10 12.92 -43.47
CA GLY A 154 3.87 12.48 -44.13
C GLY A 154 4.03 12.13 -45.61
N ALA A 155 5.07 12.62 -46.30
CA ALA A 155 5.17 12.57 -47.76
C ALA A 155 6.10 11.48 -48.36
N GLY A 156 6.80 10.65 -47.55
CA GLY A 156 7.97 9.92 -48.10
C GLY A 156 8.47 8.61 -47.48
N TYR A 157 7.70 7.88 -46.67
CA TYR A 157 7.86 6.45 -46.31
C TYR A 157 6.58 6.06 -45.53
N PRO A 158 6.12 4.79 -45.49
CA PRO A 158 4.71 4.36 -45.33
C PRO A 158 3.85 5.39 -44.60
N SER A 159 2.92 6.06 -45.30
CA SER A 159 2.16 7.24 -44.87
C SER A 159 1.78 7.21 -43.38
N LEU A 160 2.67 7.69 -42.53
CA LEU A 160 2.45 7.77 -41.09
C LEU A 160 1.46 8.89 -40.89
N ALA A 161 0.41 8.63 -40.11
CA ALA A 161 -0.46 9.71 -39.65
C ALA A 161 0.41 10.66 -38.80
N THR A 162 0.78 11.82 -39.33
CA THR A 162 1.55 12.84 -38.63
C THR A 162 0.63 14.01 -38.31
N MET A 163 0.75 14.55 -37.11
CA MET A 163 0.00 15.72 -36.66
C MET A 163 0.94 16.64 -35.89
N THR A 164 0.71 17.95 -35.93
CA THR A 164 1.51 18.88 -35.13
C THR A 164 1.04 18.90 -33.68
N VAL A 165 1.93 19.29 -32.76
CA VAL A 165 1.59 19.54 -31.34
C VAL A 165 0.39 20.47 -31.24
N ASP A 166 0.38 21.57 -32.00
CA ASP A 166 -0.71 22.55 -31.99
C ASP A 166 -2.05 21.98 -32.47
N ASP A 167 -2.06 21.21 -33.58
CA ASP A 167 -3.29 20.60 -34.11
C ASP A 167 -3.84 19.54 -33.14
N TRP A 168 -2.97 18.82 -32.42
CA TRP A 168 -3.40 17.91 -31.35
C TRP A 168 -4.11 18.65 -30.21
N TYR A 169 -3.58 19.79 -29.78
CA TYR A 169 -4.18 20.63 -28.75
C TYR A 169 -5.54 21.17 -29.19
N ASP A 170 -5.64 21.69 -30.41
CA ASP A 170 -6.89 22.21 -30.95
C ASP A 170 -7.97 21.13 -31.06
N GLN A 171 -7.60 19.92 -31.47
CA GLN A 171 -8.52 18.79 -31.54
C GLN A 171 -9.01 18.35 -30.15
N HIS A 172 -8.13 18.29 -29.15
CA HIS A 172 -8.52 17.92 -27.78
C HIS A 172 -9.33 19.02 -27.09
N LYS A 173 -9.03 20.30 -27.37
CA LYS A 173 -9.80 21.46 -26.92
C LYS A 173 -11.21 21.45 -27.50
N LYS A 174 -11.37 21.19 -28.81
CA LYS A 174 -12.68 21.06 -29.47
C LYS A 174 -13.50 19.88 -28.95
N ARG A 175 -12.83 18.77 -28.57
CA ARG A 175 -13.48 17.57 -28.03
C ARG A 175 -13.79 17.66 -26.53
N GLY A 176 -13.40 18.75 -25.86
CA GLY A 176 -13.56 18.89 -24.40
C GLY A 176 -12.82 17.80 -23.61
N ALA A 177 -11.85 17.13 -24.23
CA ALA A 177 -11.10 16.01 -23.68
C ALA A 177 -9.73 16.44 -23.11
N LEU A 178 -9.45 17.74 -23.14
CA LEU A 178 -8.32 18.29 -22.40
C LEU A 178 -8.68 18.20 -20.91
N PRO A 179 -7.86 17.56 -20.06
CA PRO A 179 -8.10 17.61 -18.63
C PRO A 179 -8.22 19.08 -18.24
N ASP A 180 -9.37 19.46 -17.68
CA ASP A 180 -9.48 20.73 -16.96
C ASP A 180 -8.31 20.74 -16.01
N GLN A 181 -7.44 21.72 -16.21
CA GLN A 181 -6.07 21.64 -15.77
C GLN A 181 -6.05 21.28 -14.29
N GLY A 182 -5.54 20.10 -13.96
CA GLY A 182 -5.08 19.76 -12.61
C GLY A 182 -3.83 20.57 -12.21
N VAL A 183 -3.58 21.67 -12.92
CA VAL A 183 -2.70 22.75 -12.52
C VAL A 183 -3.62 23.74 -11.81
N PRO A 184 -3.38 24.09 -10.53
CA PRO A 184 -4.14 25.14 -9.88
C PRO A 184 -4.13 26.36 -10.81
N LYS A 185 -5.30 26.96 -11.03
CA LYS A 185 -5.47 28.18 -11.81
C LYS A 185 -4.61 29.30 -11.20
N ARG A 186 -3.31 29.31 -11.51
CA ARG A 186 -2.47 30.47 -11.36
C ARG A 186 -2.98 31.41 -12.44
N VAL A 187 -3.47 32.54 -11.97
CA VAL A 187 -3.87 33.67 -12.79
C VAL A 187 -2.80 33.87 -13.87
N VAL A 188 -3.24 34.01 -15.12
CA VAL A 188 -2.37 34.35 -16.25
C VAL A 188 -1.63 35.64 -15.89
N LEU A 189 -0.38 35.49 -15.50
CA LEU A 189 0.64 36.54 -15.50
C LEU A 189 1.79 35.94 -16.29
N GLU A 190 2.12 36.55 -17.41
CA GLU A 190 3.16 36.13 -18.35
C GLU A 190 4.58 36.35 -17.76
N GLU A 191 4.88 35.80 -16.58
CA GLU A 191 6.14 36.10 -15.84
C GLU A 191 6.98 34.88 -15.37
N ASP A 192 6.59 33.62 -15.61
CA ASP A 192 7.26 32.48 -14.94
C ASP A 192 8.24 31.64 -15.81
N THR A 193 8.41 31.90 -17.11
CA THR A 193 9.50 31.24 -17.88
C THR A 193 10.85 31.85 -17.53
N ASP A 194 10.91 33.18 -17.44
CA ASP A 194 12.14 33.92 -17.15
C ASP A 194 12.60 33.73 -15.69
N ALA A 195 11.67 33.52 -14.76
CA ALA A 195 11.99 33.28 -13.35
C ALA A 195 12.67 31.93 -13.13
N LYS A 196 12.23 30.89 -13.85
CA LYS A 196 12.80 29.55 -13.76
C LYS A 196 14.19 29.47 -14.43
N GLU A 197 14.35 30.11 -15.58
CA GLU A 197 15.65 30.21 -16.26
C GLU A 197 16.66 31.03 -15.43
N LYS A 198 16.23 32.08 -14.73
CA LYS A 198 17.08 32.81 -13.78
C LYS A 198 17.51 31.98 -12.58
N GLU A 199 16.61 31.18 -12.01
CA GLU A 199 16.94 30.34 -10.85
C GLU A 199 17.93 29.23 -11.25
N GLU A 200 17.81 28.67 -12.46
CA GLU A 200 18.78 27.71 -13.01
C GLU A 200 20.13 28.39 -13.30
N GLN A 201 20.15 29.58 -13.92
CA GLN A 201 21.39 30.34 -14.13
C GLN A 201 22.08 30.75 -12.83
N ASP A 202 21.34 31.11 -11.78
CA ASP A 202 21.91 31.41 -10.47
C ASP A 202 22.46 30.16 -9.80
N LYS A 203 21.83 28.99 -9.97
CA LYS A 203 22.40 27.70 -9.50
C LYS A 203 23.67 27.34 -10.26
N GLU A 204 23.68 27.48 -11.58
CA GLU A 204 24.86 27.24 -12.41
C GLU A 204 26.01 28.17 -12.02
N ARG A 205 25.74 29.47 -11.84
CA ARG A 205 26.75 30.43 -11.36
C ARG A 205 27.30 30.10 -9.98
N LYS A 206 26.47 29.65 -9.04
CA LYS A 206 26.91 29.26 -7.68
C LYS A 206 27.80 28.02 -7.72
N VAL A 207 27.54 27.11 -8.67
CA VAL A 207 28.39 25.94 -8.93
C VAL A 207 29.71 26.36 -9.62
N GLU A 208 29.68 27.29 -10.58
CA GLU A 208 30.89 27.80 -11.25
C GLU A 208 31.80 28.63 -10.33
N ASN A 209 31.22 29.34 -9.35
CA ASN A 209 31.96 30.17 -8.39
C ASN A 209 32.52 29.39 -7.18
N ASP A 210 32.42 28.05 -7.17
CA ASP A 210 32.89 27.21 -6.06
C ASP A 210 32.33 27.66 -4.68
N ASP A 211 31.04 28.04 -4.63
CA ASP A 211 30.42 28.50 -3.38
C ASP A 211 30.52 27.41 -2.31
N GLU A 212 31.04 27.76 -1.12
CA GLU A 212 31.39 26.83 -0.04
C GLU A 212 30.24 25.89 0.35
N GLU A 213 28.99 26.38 0.31
CA GLU A 213 27.79 25.62 0.63
C GLU A 213 27.48 24.51 -0.40
N THR A 214 27.71 24.79 -1.69
CA THR A 214 27.51 23.79 -2.77
C THR A 214 28.56 22.69 -2.68
N LEU A 215 29.81 23.06 -2.40
CA LEU A 215 30.91 22.12 -2.20
C LEU A 215 30.73 21.26 -0.94
N LEU A 216 30.27 21.84 0.17
CA LEU A 216 29.95 21.09 1.39
C LEU A 216 28.80 20.11 1.16
N THR A 217 27.77 20.53 0.43
CA THR A 217 26.63 19.67 0.11
C THR A 217 27.05 18.50 -0.78
N ALA A 218 27.90 18.75 -1.79
CA ALA A 218 28.46 17.71 -2.64
C ALA A 218 29.34 16.73 -1.85
N ARG A 219 30.23 17.22 -0.98
CA ARG A 219 31.07 16.38 -0.11
C ARG A 219 30.25 15.51 0.84
N ASN A 220 29.25 16.10 1.49
CA ASN A 220 28.35 15.36 2.38
C ASN A 220 27.58 14.27 1.63
N TRP A 221 27.22 14.54 0.37
CA TRP A 221 26.54 13.57 -0.48
C TRP A 221 27.46 12.40 -0.85
N ASP A 222 28.72 12.68 -1.16
CA ASP A 222 29.73 11.65 -1.44
C ASP A 222 30.03 10.79 -0.21
N GLU A 223 30.22 11.40 0.97
CA GLU A 223 30.43 10.67 2.23
C GLU A 223 29.23 9.78 2.59
N TYR A 224 28.01 10.25 2.33
CA TYR A 224 26.80 9.45 2.49
C TYR A 224 26.78 8.24 1.54
N LYS A 225 27.17 8.42 0.27
CA LYS A 225 27.24 7.32 -0.71
C LYS A 225 28.32 6.30 -0.39
N GLU A 226 29.46 6.74 0.16
CA GLU A 226 30.55 5.87 0.61
C GLU A 226 30.15 5.05 1.84
N SER A 227 29.50 5.68 2.82
CA SER A 227 29.02 5.01 4.04
C SER A 227 27.79 4.10 3.80
N HIS A 228 26.96 4.40 2.79
CA HIS A 228 25.73 3.67 2.48
C HIS A 228 25.78 2.99 1.10
N ARG A 229 26.60 1.94 1.01
CA ARG A 229 26.74 1.13 -0.22
C ARG A 229 25.38 0.58 -0.67
N ARG A 230 25.15 0.55 -1.98
CA ARG A 230 23.94 -0.05 -2.57
C ARG A 230 23.76 -1.48 -2.05
N GLY A 231 22.59 -1.77 -1.47
CA GLY A 231 22.29 -3.06 -0.84
C GLY A 231 22.61 -3.16 0.66
N TYR A 232 23.03 -2.07 1.31
CA TYR A 232 23.13 -1.98 2.77
C TYR A 232 21.71 -1.97 3.38
N GLY A 233 21.17 -3.17 3.67
CA GLY A 233 19.86 -3.34 4.30
C GLY A 233 19.09 -4.57 3.83
N ASN A 234 19.29 -5.03 2.58
CA ASN A 234 18.60 -6.19 2.02
C ASN A 234 19.55 -7.37 1.80
N ARG A 235 20.12 -7.90 2.90
CA ARG A 235 21.03 -9.07 2.86
C ARG A 235 20.37 -10.39 3.32
N HIS A 236 19.12 -10.35 3.76
CA HIS A 236 18.39 -11.53 4.25
C HIS A 236 17.41 -12.14 3.24
N ASN A 237 17.25 -11.53 2.06
CA ASN A 237 16.34 -12.01 1.04
C ASN A 237 17.07 -12.30 -0.29
N MET A 238 18.26 -12.92 -0.18
CA MET A 238 18.98 -13.45 -1.33
C MET A 238 18.52 -14.90 -1.52
N GLY A 239 17.36 -15.06 -2.16
CA GLY A 239 16.91 -16.34 -2.72
C GLY A 239 17.69 -16.70 -3.97
#